data_AF-V3ZNS8-F1
#
_entry.id   AF-V3ZNS8-F1
#
_cell.length_a   1.000
_cell.length_b   1.000
_cell.length_c   1.000
_cell.angle_alpha   90.00
_cell.angle_beta   90.00
_cell.angle_gamma   90.00
#
_symmetry.space_group_name_H-M   'P 1'
#
loop_
_entity.id
_entity.type
_entity.pdbx_description
1 polymer ?
#
loop_
_entity_poly.entity_id
_entity_poly.type
_entity_poly.pdbx_seq_one_letter_code
_entity_poly.pdbx_strand_id
1 'polypeptide(L)'
;VRALYRWITAQPVDMMLAPRNKPSTNKPIYHIWAIKNSEGNYSQWFSKLCRAAKIPCVIIHGRLKGSSYQVGQSVFEDEHYGEWNAVLIDGVWRFVDAYWGAFKSQNRLESRSSSHKTLTYTCDENYFLTDPSEMIYSHYPEVPEWQLLQYPWTINKFESCANTKDRFFELGMSLDSHKKCVI
;
A
#
# COMPACT_ATOMS: atom_id res chain seq x y z
N VAL A 1 2.63 11.75 10.32
CA VAL A 1 2.37 10.64 9.38
C VAL A 1 1.09 9.86 9.71
N ARG A 2 0.98 9.22 10.89
CA ARG A 2 -0.19 8.41 11.28
C ARG A 2 -1.56 9.06 11.03
N ALA A 3 -1.71 10.33 11.40
CA ALA A 3 -2.97 11.07 11.19
C ALA A 3 -3.33 11.19 9.70
N LEU A 4 -2.35 11.44 8.81
CA LEU A 4 -2.57 11.53 7.36
C LEU A 4 -2.96 10.17 6.78
N TYR A 5 -2.27 9.11 7.20
CA TYR A 5 -2.55 7.75 6.77
C TYR A 5 -3.98 7.36 7.13
N ARG A 6 -4.34 7.46 8.42
CA ARG A 6 -5.69 7.15 8.91
C ARG A 6 -6.76 7.96 8.20
N TRP A 7 -6.52 9.25 8.00
CA TRP A 7 -7.46 10.12 7.31
C TRP A 7 -7.70 9.66 5.87
N ILE A 8 -6.64 9.40 5.09
CA ILE A 8 -6.76 8.92 3.69
C ILE A 8 -7.47 7.56 3.64
N THR A 9 -7.04 6.59 4.43
CA THR A 9 -7.58 5.22 4.39
C THR A 9 -9.04 5.13 4.84
N ALA A 10 -9.51 6.12 5.60
CA ALA A 10 -10.90 6.21 6.04
C ALA A 10 -11.81 6.91 5.03
N GLN A 11 -11.29 7.48 3.94
CA GLN A 11 -12.14 8.14 2.94
C GLN A 11 -12.87 7.08 2.09
N PRO A 12 -14.22 7.06 2.05
CA PRO A 12 -14.97 6.15 1.17
C PRO A 12 -14.95 6.63 -0.28
N VAL A 13 -13.79 6.64 -0.93
CA VAL A 13 -13.58 7.21 -2.28
C VAL A 13 -14.60 6.66 -3.30
N ASP A 14 -14.93 5.37 -3.22
CA ASP A 14 -15.89 4.74 -4.13
C ASP A 14 -17.31 5.32 -4.00
N MET A 15 -17.73 5.63 -2.76
CA MET A 15 -19.05 6.18 -2.47
C MET A 15 -19.12 7.70 -2.68
N MET A 16 -17.98 8.40 -2.75
CA MET A 16 -17.95 9.84 -2.92
C MET A 16 -18.38 10.27 -4.33
N LEU A 17 -19.19 11.33 -4.39
CA LEU A 17 -19.54 11.95 -5.67
C LEU A 17 -18.35 12.78 -6.18
N ALA A 18 -17.86 12.43 -7.37
CA ALA A 18 -16.89 13.25 -8.08
C ALA A 18 -17.62 14.21 -9.03
N PRO A 19 -17.18 15.47 -9.14
CA PRO A 19 -17.74 16.41 -10.11
C PRO A 19 -17.50 15.91 -11.54
N ARG A 20 -18.42 16.24 -12.46
CA ARG A 20 -18.29 15.87 -13.88
C ARG A 20 -17.06 16.50 -14.54
N ASN A 21 -16.80 17.77 -14.24
CA ASN A 21 -15.67 18.50 -14.81
C ASN A 21 -14.42 18.33 -13.94
N LYS A 22 -13.25 18.23 -14.58
CA LYS A 22 -11.95 18.14 -13.93
C LYS A 22 -11.72 19.33 -12.99
N PRO A 23 -11.62 19.11 -11.66
CA PRO A 23 -11.33 20.18 -10.71
C PRO A 23 -9.90 20.70 -10.86
N SER A 24 -9.65 21.91 -10.35
CA SER A 24 -8.28 22.40 -10.23
C SER A 24 -7.46 21.55 -9.27
N THR A 25 -6.19 21.33 -9.60
CA THR A 25 -5.25 20.42 -8.90
C THR A 25 -4.92 20.84 -7.46
N ASN A 26 -5.27 22.08 -7.08
CA ASN A 26 -5.09 22.63 -5.74
C ASN A 26 -6.27 22.35 -4.79
N LYS A 27 -7.40 21.82 -5.29
CA LYS A 27 -8.57 21.52 -4.46
C LYS A 27 -8.48 20.08 -3.95
N PRO A 28 -8.82 19.80 -2.67
CA PRO A 28 -8.84 18.43 -2.15
C PRO A 28 -9.68 17.45 -2.97
N ILE A 29 -10.81 17.92 -3.52
CA ILE A 29 -11.71 17.12 -4.37
C ILE A 29 -11.04 16.60 -5.66
N TYR A 30 -9.98 17.26 -6.14
CA TYR A 30 -9.23 16.79 -7.30
C TYR A 30 -8.64 15.38 -7.06
N HIS A 31 -8.21 15.06 -5.85
CA HIS A 31 -7.61 13.74 -5.55
C HIS A 31 -8.63 12.61 -5.67
N ILE A 32 -9.82 12.83 -5.11
CA ILE A 32 -10.94 11.89 -5.24
C ILE A 32 -11.32 11.75 -6.72
N TRP A 33 -11.43 12.88 -7.43
CA TRP A 33 -11.74 12.88 -8.86
C TRP A 33 -10.67 12.13 -9.68
N ALA A 34 -9.38 12.35 -9.40
CA ALA A 34 -8.27 11.72 -10.11
C ALA A 34 -8.25 10.21 -9.90
N ILE A 35 -8.45 9.74 -8.67
CA ILE A 35 -8.55 8.30 -8.36
C ILE A 35 -9.71 7.66 -9.13
N LYS A 36 -10.89 8.28 -9.15
CA LYS A 36 -12.08 7.74 -9.83
C LYS A 36 -11.98 7.73 -11.36
N ASN A 37 -11.09 8.55 -11.94
CA ASN A 37 -10.87 8.63 -13.39
C ASN A 37 -9.53 8.00 -13.82
N SER A 38 -8.88 7.25 -12.93
CA SER A 38 -7.56 6.63 -13.19
C SER A 38 -6.46 7.62 -13.60
N GLU A 39 -6.59 8.90 -13.22
CA GLU A 39 -5.58 9.94 -13.44
C GLU A 39 -4.67 10.15 -12.22
N GLY A 40 -4.92 9.41 -11.14
CA GLY A 40 -4.08 9.42 -9.95
C GLY A 40 -4.41 8.30 -8.99
N ASN A 41 -3.64 8.18 -7.93
CA ASN A 41 -3.77 7.09 -6.97
C ASN A 41 -3.55 7.58 -5.53
N TYR A 42 -3.70 6.66 -4.58
CA TYR A 42 -3.51 6.92 -3.15
C TYR A 42 -2.08 7.38 -2.82
N SER A 43 -1.06 6.85 -3.50
CA SER A 43 0.35 7.15 -3.25
C SER A 43 0.71 8.59 -3.62
N GLN A 44 0.12 9.09 -4.72
CA GLN A 44 0.22 10.50 -5.12
C GLN A 44 -0.55 11.43 -4.18
N TRP A 45 -1.73 11.02 -3.72
CA TRP A 45 -2.52 11.79 -2.76
C TRP A 45 -1.80 11.90 -1.41
N PHE A 46 -1.30 10.78 -0.88
CA PHE A 46 -0.55 10.72 0.36
C PHE A 46 0.75 11.55 0.29
N SER A 47 1.49 11.46 -0.82
CA SER A 47 2.68 12.29 -1.06
C SER A 47 2.36 13.79 -1.03
N LYS A 48 1.23 14.22 -1.63
CA LYS A 48 0.79 15.62 -1.58
C LYS A 48 0.45 16.09 -0.16
N LEU A 49 -0.21 15.25 0.64
CA LEU A 49 -0.47 15.59 2.05
C LEU A 49 0.83 15.67 2.87
N CYS A 50 1.76 14.74 2.65
CA CYS A 50 3.07 14.78 3.30
C CYS A 50 3.82 16.06 2.96
N ARG A 51 3.81 16.48 1.69
CA ARG A 51 4.41 17.75 1.24
C ARG A 51 3.78 18.95 1.96
N ALA A 52 2.45 19.01 2.05
CA ALA A 52 1.76 20.08 2.78
C ALA A 52 2.12 20.11 4.27
N ALA A 53 2.34 18.94 4.87
CA ALA A 53 2.78 18.77 6.26
C ALA A 53 4.31 18.89 6.45
N LYS A 54 5.09 19.20 5.40
CA LYS A 54 6.56 19.25 5.40
C LYS A 54 7.23 17.95 5.86
N ILE A 55 6.62 16.81 5.53
CA ILE A 55 7.15 15.47 5.80
C ILE A 55 7.85 14.98 4.53
N PRO A 56 9.15 14.64 4.57
CA PRO A 56 9.84 14.04 3.43
C PRO A 56 9.16 12.72 3.05
N CYS A 57 8.75 12.62 1.79
CA CYS A 57 8.01 11.49 1.25
C CYS A 57 8.41 11.25 -0.20
N VAL A 58 8.67 9.99 -0.52
CA VAL A 58 8.99 9.51 -1.87
C VAL A 58 7.89 8.57 -2.32
N ILE A 59 7.50 8.68 -3.59
CA ILE A 59 6.67 7.67 -4.25
C ILE A 59 7.64 6.65 -4.83
N ILE A 60 7.42 5.39 -4.50
CA ILE A 60 8.21 4.26 -4.97
C ILE A 60 7.41 3.55 -6.04
N HIS A 61 8.06 3.31 -7.18
CA HIS A 61 7.54 2.58 -8.32
C HIS A 61 8.12 1.17 -8.29
N GLY A 62 7.31 0.18 -8.63
CA GLY A 62 7.73 -1.21 -8.55
C GLY A 62 6.67 -2.21 -8.93
N ARG A 63 6.92 -3.45 -8.55
CA ARG A 63 6.09 -4.60 -8.86
C ARG A 63 5.44 -5.16 -7.60
N LEU A 64 4.16 -5.49 -7.67
CA LEU A 64 3.37 -5.99 -6.55
C LEU A 64 2.91 -7.43 -6.76
N LYS A 65 3.05 -8.26 -5.72
CA LYS A 65 2.35 -9.56 -5.64
C LYS A 65 0.94 -9.34 -5.10
N GLY A 66 0.09 -8.75 -5.93
CA GLY A 66 -1.31 -8.46 -5.61
C GLY A 66 -2.22 -9.69 -5.57
N SER A 67 -3.53 -9.46 -5.53
CA SER A 67 -4.54 -10.54 -5.48
C SER A 67 -4.55 -11.46 -6.70
N SER A 68 -4.09 -10.98 -7.85
CA SER A 68 -3.96 -11.75 -9.09
C SER A 68 -2.69 -12.60 -9.14
N TYR A 69 -1.77 -12.47 -8.18
CA TYR A 69 -0.49 -13.18 -8.22
C TYR A 69 -0.66 -14.67 -7.93
N GLN A 70 -0.22 -15.52 -8.86
CA GLN A 70 -0.10 -16.95 -8.65
C GLN A 70 1.30 -17.31 -8.15
N VAL A 71 1.35 -18.23 -7.19
CA VAL A 71 2.61 -18.70 -6.61
C VAL A 71 3.54 -19.21 -7.71
N GLY A 72 4.78 -18.73 -7.74
CA GLY A 72 5.79 -19.17 -8.71
C GLY A 72 5.70 -18.52 -10.09
N GLN A 73 4.73 -17.64 -10.35
CA GLN A 73 4.71 -16.87 -11.59
C GLN A 73 5.79 -15.78 -11.59
N SER A 74 6.30 -15.47 -12.77
CA SER A 74 7.16 -14.32 -13.01
C SER A 74 6.37 -13.01 -12.92
N VAL A 75 7.06 -11.95 -12.52
CA VAL A 75 6.45 -10.65 -12.23
C VAL A 75 6.91 -9.63 -13.27
N PHE A 76 6.01 -9.33 -14.21
CA PHE A 76 6.24 -8.36 -15.28
C PHE A 76 5.80 -6.95 -14.88
N GLU A 77 6.47 -5.94 -15.43
CA GLU A 77 6.24 -4.54 -15.09
C GLU A 77 4.84 -4.07 -15.49
N ASP A 78 4.42 -4.36 -16.72
CA ASP A 78 3.12 -3.99 -17.27
C ASP A 78 1.93 -4.62 -16.54
N GLU A 79 2.09 -5.85 -16.05
CA GLU A 79 1.01 -6.57 -15.38
C GLU A 79 0.96 -6.34 -13.86
N HIS A 80 2.11 -6.10 -13.24
CA HIS A 80 2.24 -6.08 -11.77
C HIS A 80 2.68 -4.71 -11.23
N TYR A 81 2.67 -3.68 -12.06
CA TYR A 81 3.03 -2.33 -11.64
C TYR A 81 2.22 -1.87 -10.43
N GLY A 82 2.91 -1.19 -9.51
CA GLY A 82 2.27 -0.51 -8.40
C GLY A 82 3.12 0.62 -7.84
N GLU A 83 2.46 1.46 -7.05
CA GLU A 83 3.08 2.61 -6.41
C GLU A 83 2.74 2.62 -4.92
N TRP A 84 3.74 2.80 -4.07
CA TRP A 84 3.58 3.03 -2.63
C TRP A 84 4.48 4.18 -2.18
N ASN A 85 4.53 4.46 -0.88
CA ASN A 85 5.33 5.55 -0.34
C ASN A 85 6.41 5.05 0.62
N ALA A 86 7.50 5.83 0.69
CA ALA A 86 8.38 5.86 1.86
C ALA A 86 8.35 7.25 2.47
N VAL A 87 8.33 7.31 3.80
CA VAL A 87 8.39 8.56 4.58
C VAL A 87 9.58 8.55 5.53
N LEU A 88 10.23 9.70 5.70
CA LEU A 88 11.34 9.84 6.64
C LEU A 88 10.80 10.23 8.01
N ILE A 89 11.00 9.38 9.02
CA ILE A 89 10.60 9.60 10.41
C ILE A 89 11.82 9.35 11.29
N ASP A 90 12.20 10.33 12.10
CA ASP A 90 13.33 10.23 13.03
C ASP A 90 14.63 9.75 12.36
N GLY A 91 14.87 10.20 11.13
CA GLY A 91 16.06 9.84 10.34
C GLY A 91 15.99 8.48 9.64
N VAL A 92 14.87 7.75 9.75
CA VAL A 92 14.70 6.41 9.15
C VAL A 92 13.56 6.42 8.13
N TRP A 93 13.80 5.84 6.95
CA TRP A 93 12.76 5.64 5.95
C TRP A 93 11.85 4.49 6.34
N ARG A 94 10.53 4.70 6.23
CA ARG A 94 9.50 3.72 6.56
C ARG A 94 8.46 3.64 5.45
N PHE A 95 8.01 2.42 5.14
CA PHE A 95 7.03 2.21 4.07
C PHE A 95 5.60 2.56 4.51
N VAL A 96 4.82 3.05 3.54
CA VAL A 96 3.39 3.28 3.68
C VAL A 96 2.71 2.89 2.37
N ASP A 97 1.76 1.98 2.40
CA ASP A 97 0.82 1.75 1.30
C ASP A 97 -0.61 2.11 1.74
N ALA A 98 -1.06 3.28 1.29
CA ALA A 98 -2.38 3.79 1.60
C ALA A 98 -3.49 3.14 0.75
N TYR A 99 -3.17 2.57 -0.42
CA TYR A 99 -4.15 1.89 -1.25
C TYR A 99 -4.54 0.53 -0.64
N TRP A 100 -3.55 -0.32 -0.34
CA TRP A 100 -3.80 -1.62 0.30
C TRP A 100 -4.33 -1.45 1.73
N GLY A 101 -3.88 -0.41 2.43
CA GLY A 101 -4.41 0.04 3.72
C GLY A 101 -5.90 0.40 3.71
N ALA A 102 -6.36 1.05 2.64
CA ALA A 102 -7.77 1.43 2.47
C ALA A 102 -8.62 0.25 1.98
N PHE A 103 -8.11 -0.55 1.04
CA PHE A 103 -8.86 -1.62 0.38
C PHE A 103 -9.34 -2.71 1.33
N LYS A 104 -8.47 -3.19 2.25
CA LYS A 104 -8.89 -4.18 3.25
C LYS A 104 -9.92 -3.64 4.25
N SER A 105 -9.93 -2.33 4.52
CA SER A 105 -10.96 -1.71 5.36
C SER A 105 -12.35 -1.86 4.74
N GLN A 106 -12.47 -1.75 3.42
CA GLN A 106 -13.76 -1.81 2.74
C GLN A 106 -14.35 -3.23 2.79
N ASN A 107 -13.50 -4.25 2.68
CA ASN A 107 -13.93 -5.64 2.80
C ASN A 107 -14.29 -6.07 4.24
N ARG A 108 -13.85 -5.33 5.27
CA ARG A 108 -14.18 -5.58 6.68
C ARG A 108 -15.45 -4.86 7.17
N LEU A 109 -16.24 -4.26 6.29
CA LEU A 109 -17.53 -3.61 6.62
C LEU A 109 -18.65 -4.58 7.04
N GLU A 110 -18.32 -5.79 7.50
CA GLU A 110 -19.30 -6.78 7.97
C GLU A 110 -19.75 -6.50 9.41
N SER A 111 -20.97 -5.95 9.50
CA SER A 111 -22.03 -6.30 10.44
C SER A 111 -21.61 -6.80 11.84
N ARG A 112 -21.56 -5.88 12.81
CA ARG A 112 -21.93 -6.22 14.18
C ARG A 112 -23.38 -5.81 14.39
N SER A 113 -24.23 -6.82 14.56
CA SER A 113 -25.66 -6.74 14.88
C SER A 113 -25.98 -5.57 15.82
N SER A 114 -26.71 -4.58 15.32
CA SER A 114 -27.57 -3.63 16.04
C SER A 114 -28.08 -2.63 15.01
N SER A 115 -29.28 -2.10 15.22
CA SER A 115 -30.04 -1.19 14.36
C SER A 115 -29.36 0.14 14.01
N HIS A 116 -28.06 0.32 14.30
CA HIS A 116 -27.23 1.47 13.92
C HIS A 116 -25.97 0.94 13.23
N LYS A 117 -25.88 1.09 11.91
CA LYS A 117 -24.66 0.86 11.13
C LYS A 117 -23.62 1.91 11.56
N THR A 118 -22.84 1.59 12.58
CA THR A 118 -21.66 2.38 12.94
C THR A 118 -20.60 2.08 11.88
N LEU A 119 -20.36 3.02 10.97
CA LEU A 119 -19.30 2.93 9.97
C LEU A 119 -17.93 3.02 10.69
N THR A 120 -17.41 1.88 11.14
CA THR A 120 -16.00 1.79 11.57
C THR A 120 -15.12 1.58 10.34
N TYR A 121 -14.58 2.67 9.82
CA TYR A 121 -13.47 2.61 8.86
C TYR A 121 -12.22 2.14 9.61
N THR A 122 -11.76 0.92 9.31
CA THR A 122 -10.62 0.28 9.97
C THR A 122 -9.46 0.20 8.99
N CYS A 123 -8.47 1.08 9.13
CA CYS A 123 -7.28 1.02 8.30
C CYS A 123 -6.44 -0.23 8.63
N ASP A 124 -5.91 -0.91 7.60
CA ASP A 124 -4.99 -2.02 7.82
C ASP A 124 -3.61 -1.49 8.27
N GLU A 125 -3.26 -1.72 9.53
CA GLU A 125 -2.00 -1.25 10.10
C GLU A 125 -0.77 -2.00 9.52
N ASN A 126 -0.95 -3.13 8.81
CA ASN A 126 0.17 -3.85 8.17
C ASN A 126 0.87 -3.05 7.07
N TYR A 127 0.20 -2.05 6.51
CA TYR A 127 0.74 -1.19 5.47
C TYR A 127 1.11 0.21 5.99
N PHE A 128 1.20 0.35 7.32
CA PHE A 128 1.63 1.57 7.99
C PHE A 128 2.96 1.36 8.70
N LEU A 129 4.02 2.00 8.19
CA LEU A 129 5.39 1.89 8.71
C LEU A 129 5.93 0.46 8.70
N THR A 130 5.48 -0.34 7.74
CA THR A 130 5.83 -1.76 7.55
C THR A 130 7.34 -1.95 7.52
N ASP A 131 7.83 -2.98 8.22
CA ASP A 131 9.25 -3.29 8.22
C ASP A 131 9.70 -3.77 6.83
N PRO A 132 10.90 -3.35 6.37
CA PRO A 132 11.39 -3.73 5.05
C PRO A 132 11.48 -5.23 4.79
N SER A 133 11.79 -6.01 5.82
CA SER A 133 11.85 -7.47 5.76
C SER A 133 10.50 -8.14 5.53
N GLU A 134 9.40 -7.45 5.83
CA GLU A 134 8.04 -7.92 5.59
C GLU A 134 7.52 -7.38 4.26
N MET A 135 7.72 -6.08 4.01
CA MET A 135 7.23 -5.39 2.81
C MET A 135 7.78 -6.02 1.52
N ILE A 136 9.05 -6.48 1.51
CA ILE A 136 9.70 -7.08 0.33
C ILE A 136 9.01 -8.35 -0.18
N TYR A 137 8.19 -9.03 0.64
CA TYR A 137 7.47 -10.23 0.20
C TYR A 137 6.35 -9.91 -0.80
N SER A 138 5.85 -8.68 -0.80
CA SER A 138 4.75 -8.24 -1.67
C SER A 138 5.10 -7.04 -2.54
N HIS A 139 6.07 -6.20 -2.16
CA HIS A 139 6.44 -4.97 -2.87
C HIS A 139 7.92 -5.00 -3.29
N TYR A 140 8.17 -5.12 -4.59
CA TYR A 140 9.51 -5.12 -5.17
C TYR A 140 9.79 -3.80 -5.92
N PRO A 141 10.60 -2.89 -5.38
CA PRO A 141 10.88 -1.60 -6.01
C PRO A 141 11.75 -1.77 -7.27
N GLU A 142 11.54 -0.90 -8.26
CA GLU A 142 12.39 -0.82 -9.46
C GLU A 142 13.83 -0.42 -9.12
N VAL A 143 13.98 0.49 -8.17
CA VAL A 143 15.27 1.00 -7.70
C VAL A 143 15.66 0.21 -6.44
N PRO A 144 16.72 -0.62 -6.46
CA PRO A 144 17.03 -1.56 -5.38
C PRO A 144 17.25 -0.94 -4.00
N GLU A 145 17.72 0.31 -3.94
CA GLU A 145 17.95 1.06 -2.70
C GLU A 145 16.66 1.28 -1.92
N TRP A 146 15.53 1.39 -2.63
CA TRP A 146 14.21 1.53 -2.02
C TRP A 146 13.66 0.23 -1.45
N GLN A 147 14.43 -0.86 -1.44
CA GLN A 147 14.10 -2.05 -0.63
C GLN A 147 14.35 -1.79 0.85
N LEU A 148 15.22 -0.84 1.20
CA LEU A 148 15.61 -0.52 2.57
C LEU A 148 16.18 -1.73 3.36
N LEU A 149 16.62 -2.76 2.64
CA LEU A 149 17.26 -3.95 3.19
C LEU A 149 18.78 -3.76 3.19
N GLN A 150 19.44 -4.29 4.22
CA GLN A 150 20.90 -4.38 4.25
C GLN A 150 21.44 -5.20 3.06
N TYR A 151 20.71 -6.24 2.66
CA TYR A 151 21.01 -7.10 1.52
C TYR A 151 19.80 -7.15 0.57
N PRO A 152 19.74 -6.27 -0.43
CA PRO A 152 18.65 -6.23 -1.40
C PRO A 152 18.44 -7.57 -2.10
N TRP A 153 17.17 -7.93 -2.31
CA TRP A 153 16.76 -9.09 -3.06
C TRP A 153 16.85 -8.83 -4.56
N THR A 154 17.24 -9.86 -5.31
CA THR A 154 17.09 -9.90 -6.76
C THR A 154 15.64 -10.19 -7.12
N ILE A 155 15.23 -9.85 -8.35
CA ILE A 155 13.89 -10.17 -8.85
C ILE A 155 13.64 -11.69 -8.80
N ASN A 156 14.61 -12.53 -9.19
CA ASN A 156 14.49 -13.98 -9.12
C ASN A 156 14.23 -14.48 -7.69
N LYS A 157 14.85 -13.84 -6.69
CA LYS A 157 14.60 -14.17 -5.28
C LYS A 157 13.20 -13.75 -4.86
N PHE A 158 12.76 -12.56 -5.28
CA PHE A 158 11.41 -12.08 -5.05
C PHE A 158 10.38 -13.03 -5.67
N GLU A 159 10.52 -13.41 -6.94
CA GLU A 159 9.59 -14.32 -7.63
C GLU A 159 9.54 -15.70 -6.96
N SER A 160 10.70 -16.25 -6.61
CA SER A 160 10.79 -17.59 -6.00
C SER A 160 10.53 -17.63 -4.49
N CYS A 161 10.32 -16.50 -3.79
CA CYS A 161 10.06 -16.53 -2.36
C CYS A 161 8.67 -17.09 -2.04
N ALA A 162 8.54 -17.70 -0.86
CA ALA A 162 7.25 -18.05 -0.27
C ALA A 162 6.28 -16.86 -0.34
N ASN A 163 5.05 -17.09 -0.84
CA ASN A 163 4.01 -16.07 -0.88
C ASN A 163 3.34 -15.95 0.50
N THR A 164 3.95 -15.16 1.39
CA THR A 164 3.40 -14.87 2.72
C THR A 164 2.58 -13.58 2.65
N LYS A 165 1.33 -13.64 3.15
CA LYS A 165 0.47 -12.46 3.29
C LYS A 165 0.65 -11.85 4.67
N ASP A 166 0.25 -10.60 4.83
CA ASP A 166 0.55 -9.78 6.02
C ASP A 166 0.06 -10.41 7.33
N ARG A 167 -1.06 -11.15 7.30
CA ARG A 167 -1.56 -11.90 8.47
C ARG A 167 -0.58 -12.94 9.01
N PHE A 168 0.33 -13.44 8.17
CA PHE A 168 1.43 -14.31 8.59
C PHE A 168 2.34 -13.57 9.59
N PHE A 169 2.72 -12.34 9.26
CA PHE A 169 3.57 -11.50 10.11
C PHE A 169 2.81 -10.94 11.32
N GLU A 170 1.53 -10.56 11.18
CA GLU A 170 0.67 -10.15 12.32
C GLU A 170 0.64 -11.19 13.44
N LEU A 171 0.64 -12.47 13.08
CA LEU A 171 0.60 -13.59 14.02
C LEU A 171 1.98 -13.94 14.60
N GLY A 172 3.02 -13.16 14.27
CA GLY A 172 4.40 -13.42 14.67
C GLY A 172 4.98 -14.68 14.04
N MET A 173 4.44 -15.14 12.90
CA MET A 173 4.92 -16.35 12.24
C MET A 173 6.18 -16.05 11.43
N SER A 174 7.09 -17.01 11.41
CA SER A 174 8.30 -16.99 10.59
C SER A 174 8.45 -18.28 9.80
N LEU A 175 9.09 -18.19 8.64
CA LEU A 175 9.41 -19.39 7.85
C LEU A 175 10.70 -20.02 8.40
N ASP A 176 10.55 -21.14 9.11
CA ASP A 176 11.69 -21.92 9.62
C ASP A 176 12.39 -22.71 8.50
N SER A 177 11.62 -23.30 7.57
CA SER A 177 12.13 -24.08 6.44
C SER A 177 11.39 -23.74 5.15
N HIS A 178 11.88 -24.23 4.00
CA HIS A 178 11.22 -24.10 2.67
C HIS A 178 10.83 -22.66 2.30
N LYS A 179 11.80 -21.73 2.34
CA LYS A 179 11.61 -20.30 2.06
C LYS A 179 11.33 -19.97 0.58
N LYS A 180 11.36 -20.99 -0.29
CA LYS A 180 11.15 -20.86 -1.73
C LYS A 180 9.82 -21.52 -2.12
N CYS A 181 9.09 -20.88 -3.01
CA CYS A 181 8.03 -21.51 -3.78
C CYS A 181 8.65 -22.41 -4.84
N VAL A 182 8.42 -23.71 -4.71
CA VAL A 182 8.75 -24.71 -5.72
C VAL A 182 7.41 -25.27 -6.20
N ILE A 183 7.15 -25.21 -7.51
CA ILE A 183 6.08 -25.99 -8.15
C ILE A 183 6.72 -27.25 -8.70
#